data_AF-A0A1V3WKK6-F1
#
_entry.id   AF-A0A1V3WKK6-F1
#
_cell.length_a   1.000
_cell.length_b   1.000
_cell.length_c   1.000
_cell.angle_alpha   90.00
_cell.angle_beta   90.00
_cell.angle_gamma   90.00
#
_symmetry.space_group_name_H-M   'P 1'
#
loop_
_entity.id
_entity.type
_entity.pdbx_description
1 polymer ?
#
loop_
_entity_poly.entity_id
_entity_poly.type
_entity_poly.pdbx_seq_one_letter_code
_entity_poly.pdbx_strand_id
1 'polypeptide(L)'
;MKGPQGEPWPLQDTVRPWDSLNDEEKKLFCRMAEVFAGFLSYTDAQIGRILDYLEESGQLDNTIIVVISDNGASGEGGPNGSVNEGKFFNGYIDTVEESMKLFDHLGGPQTYNHYPIGWAMAFNTPYKLFKRYASHEGGIADTAIISWPAGITAHGEVRDNYVNVADITRPFTSCWV
;
A
#
# COMPACT_ATOMS: atom_id res chain seq x y z
N MET A 1 -16.95 -10.26 -15.67
CA MET A 1 -17.30 -9.18 -16.61
C MET A 1 -16.45 -9.33 -17.87
N LYS A 2 -16.90 -8.86 -19.03
CA LYS A 2 -16.14 -8.89 -20.29
C LYS A 2 -15.99 -7.46 -20.83
N GLY A 3 -14.95 -7.20 -21.62
CA GLY A 3 -14.74 -5.93 -22.30
C GLY A 3 -15.80 -5.65 -23.37
N PRO A 4 -15.76 -4.46 -24.02
CA PRO A 4 -16.75 -4.04 -25.02
C PRO A 4 -16.90 -5.01 -26.20
N GLN A 5 -15.84 -5.76 -26.53
CA GLN A 5 -15.85 -6.79 -27.58
C GLN A 5 -15.96 -8.23 -27.04
N GLY A 6 -16.24 -8.41 -25.76
CA GLY A 6 -16.33 -9.75 -25.13
C GLY A 6 -15.00 -10.30 -24.60
N GLU A 7 -13.93 -9.50 -24.66
CA GLU A 7 -12.60 -9.89 -24.18
C GLU A 7 -12.58 -10.12 -22.66
N PRO A 8 -11.77 -11.06 -22.15
CA PRO A 8 -11.54 -11.21 -20.72
C PRO A 8 -10.83 -9.98 -20.16
N TRP A 9 -10.97 -9.76 -18.85
CA TRP A 9 -10.13 -8.78 -18.16
C TRP A 9 -8.66 -9.21 -18.23
N PRO A 10 -7.72 -8.25 -18.23
CA PRO A 10 -6.30 -8.57 -18.15
C PRO A 10 -6.02 -9.46 -16.94
N LEU A 11 -5.24 -10.52 -17.15
CA LEU A 11 -4.90 -11.44 -16.07
C LEU A 11 -4.11 -10.74 -14.96
N GLN A 12 -3.29 -9.75 -15.34
CA GLN A 12 -2.52 -8.90 -14.42
C GLN A 12 -3.40 -8.12 -13.43
N ASP A 13 -4.69 -7.94 -13.71
CA ASP A 13 -5.61 -7.18 -12.88
C ASP A 13 -6.84 -8.00 -12.45
N THR A 14 -6.82 -9.32 -12.68
CA THR A 14 -7.91 -10.24 -12.30
C THR A 14 -7.51 -11.06 -11.09
N VAL A 15 -8.09 -10.74 -9.93
CA VAL A 15 -7.87 -11.49 -8.68
C VAL A 15 -8.38 -12.92 -8.80
N ARG A 16 -7.52 -13.89 -8.50
CA ARG A 16 -7.87 -15.30 -8.42
C ARG A 16 -8.60 -15.58 -7.09
N PRO A 17 -9.73 -16.32 -7.09
CA PRO A 17 -10.40 -16.70 -5.86
C PRO A 17 -9.47 -17.50 -4.94
N TRP A 18 -9.39 -17.13 -3.66
CA TRP A 18 -8.51 -17.78 -2.69
C TRP A 18 -8.72 -19.31 -2.61
N ASP A 19 -9.97 -19.74 -2.66
CA ASP A 19 -10.33 -21.17 -2.58
C ASP A 19 -9.94 -21.96 -3.82
N SER A 20 -9.60 -21.29 -4.94
CA SER A 20 -9.08 -21.94 -6.14
C SER A 20 -7.57 -22.17 -6.12
N LEU A 21 -6.87 -21.61 -5.12
CA LEU A 21 -5.42 -21.72 -5.00
C LEU A 21 -5.00 -23.03 -4.32
N ASN A 22 -3.89 -23.62 -4.78
CA ASN A 22 -3.25 -24.75 -4.12
C ASN A 22 -2.43 -24.31 -2.88
N ASP A 23 -1.90 -25.28 -2.14
CA ASP A 23 -1.21 -25.01 -0.87
C ASP A 23 0.11 -24.24 -1.05
N GLU A 24 0.87 -24.47 -2.12
CA GLU A 24 2.10 -23.73 -2.40
C GLU A 24 1.81 -22.28 -2.78
N GLU A 25 0.76 -22.04 -3.57
CA GLU A 25 0.28 -20.70 -3.92
C GLU A 25 -0.11 -19.93 -2.67
N LYS A 26 -0.95 -20.52 -1.80
CA LYS A 26 -1.36 -19.90 -0.54
C LYS A 26 -0.16 -19.60 0.35
N LYS A 27 0.79 -20.54 0.47
CA LYS A 27 2.01 -20.38 1.26
C LYS A 27 2.85 -19.21 0.75
N LEU A 28 3.10 -19.15 -0.56
CA LEU A 28 3.86 -18.06 -1.18
C LEU A 28 3.16 -16.70 -0.97
N PHE A 29 1.85 -16.65 -1.22
CA PHE A 29 1.10 -15.41 -1.17
C PHE A 29 1.02 -14.87 0.26
N CYS A 30 0.84 -15.74 1.27
CA CYS A 30 0.92 -15.36 2.67
C CYS A 30 2.31 -14.81 3.01
N ARG A 31 3.39 -15.50 2.61
CA ARG A 31 4.75 -15.04 2.88
C ARG A 31 5.03 -13.65 2.32
N MET A 32 4.55 -13.35 1.11
CA MET A 32 4.71 -12.02 0.53
C MET A 32 3.93 -10.93 1.29
N ALA A 33 2.75 -11.25 1.82
CA ALA A 33 2.00 -10.34 2.70
C ALA A 33 2.66 -10.17 4.07
N GLU A 34 3.25 -11.23 4.65
CA GLU A 34 4.04 -11.16 5.88
C GLU A 34 5.25 -10.24 5.72
N VAL A 35 5.95 -10.31 4.58
CA VAL A 35 7.06 -9.40 4.26
C VAL A 35 6.58 -7.95 4.22
N PHE A 36 5.42 -7.68 3.60
CA PHE A 36 4.83 -6.35 3.60
C PHE A 36 4.43 -5.88 5.01
N ALA A 37 3.84 -6.75 5.83
CA ALA A 37 3.52 -6.44 7.21
C ALA A 37 4.77 -6.13 8.05
N GLY A 38 5.87 -6.87 7.81
CA GLY A 38 7.17 -6.61 8.42
C GLY A 38 7.75 -5.24 8.02
N PHE A 39 7.67 -4.88 6.73
CA PHE A 39 8.03 -3.55 6.24
C PHE A 39 7.20 -2.45 6.91
N LEU A 40 5.87 -2.61 6.96
CA LEU A 40 4.98 -1.61 7.55
C LEU A 40 5.22 -1.43 9.05
N SER A 41 5.42 -2.53 9.77
CA SER A 41 5.74 -2.51 11.21
C SER A 41 7.08 -1.81 11.49
N TYR A 42 8.08 -2.02 10.63
CA TYR A 42 9.37 -1.34 10.77
C TYR A 42 9.25 0.15 10.46
N THR A 43 8.48 0.54 9.44
CA THR A 43 8.19 1.93 9.10
C THR A 43 7.51 2.66 10.26
N ASP A 44 6.49 2.04 10.86
CA ASP A 44 5.80 2.57 12.05
C ASP A 44 6.77 2.78 13.22
N ALA A 45 7.65 1.80 13.50
CA ALA A 45 8.69 1.95 14.51
C ALA A 45 9.67 3.10 14.20
N GLN A 46 9.98 3.37 12.93
CA GLN A 46 10.80 4.53 12.56
C GLN A 46 10.07 5.86 12.71
N ILE A 47 8.77 5.91 12.44
CA ILE A 47 7.92 7.09 12.72
C ILE A 47 7.92 7.35 14.23
N GLY A 48 7.75 6.32 15.05
CA GLY A 48 7.81 6.41 16.51
C GLY A 48 9.07 7.11 17.01
N ARG A 49 10.26 6.74 16.48
CA ARG A 49 11.53 7.39 16.85
C ARG A 49 11.57 8.90 16.54
N ILE A 50 10.89 9.34 15.49
CA ILE A 50 10.79 10.77 15.16
C ILE A 50 9.86 11.47 16.17
N LEU A 51 8.73 10.84 16.50
CA LEU A 51 7.79 11.36 17.48
C LEU A 51 8.41 11.44 18.88
N ASP A 52 9.14 10.42 19.30
CA ASP A 52 9.87 10.39 20.58
C ASP A 52 10.83 11.58 20.67
N TYR A 53 11.60 11.86 19.61
CA TYR A 53 12.50 13.00 19.58
C TYR A 53 11.76 14.35 19.63
N LEU A 54 10.62 14.47 18.93
CA LEU A 54 9.79 15.68 19.00
C LEU A 54 9.24 15.90 20.42
N GLU A 55 8.90 14.84 21.14
CA GLU A 55 8.46 14.91 22.54
C GLU A 55 9.62 15.31 23.46
N GLU A 56 10.77 14.63 23.36
CA GLU A 56 11.97 14.91 24.17
C GLU A 56 12.48 16.34 24.00
N SER A 57 12.38 16.89 22.79
CA SER A 57 12.78 18.26 22.47
C SER A 57 11.72 19.31 22.82
N GLY A 58 10.53 18.89 23.29
CA GLY A 58 9.41 19.77 23.60
C GLY A 58 8.76 20.42 22.38
N GLN A 59 8.95 19.87 21.19
CA GLN A 59 8.45 20.40 19.92
C GLN A 59 7.16 19.72 19.44
N LEU A 60 6.81 18.56 19.99
CA LEU A 60 5.69 17.74 19.54
C LEU A 60 4.36 18.53 19.48
N ASP A 61 4.02 19.23 20.56
CA ASP A 61 2.74 19.94 20.65
C ASP A 61 2.57 21.02 19.57
N ASN A 62 3.68 21.66 19.17
CA ASN A 62 3.69 22.71 18.17
C ASN A 62 4.13 22.21 16.77
N THR A 63 4.06 20.91 16.53
CA THR A 63 4.37 20.31 15.22
C THR A 63 3.11 19.77 14.58
N ILE A 64 2.88 20.15 13.32
CA ILE A 64 1.86 19.51 12.47
C ILE A 64 2.47 18.24 11.87
N ILE A 65 1.89 17.10 12.21
CA ILE A 65 2.26 15.78 11.69
C ILE A 65 1.20 15.37 10.67
N VAL A 66 1.66 15.01 9.47
CA VAL A 66 0.82 14.47 8.40
C VAL A 66 1.42 13.15 7.94
N VAL A 67 0.63 12.07 8.00
CA VAL A 67 0.98 10.75 7.46
C VAL A 67 -0.05 10.42 6.40
N ILE A 68 0.42 10.16 5.18
CA ILE A 68 -0.43 9.85 4.03
C ILE A 68 0.29 8.86 3.11
N SER A 69 -0.46 7.97 2.47
CA SER A 69 0.04 7.17 1.34
C SER A 69 0.12 8.04 0.08
N ASP A 70 1.01 7.72 -0.86
CA ASP A 70 1.10 8.46 -2.14
C ASP A 70 0.07 8.02 -3.17
N ASN A 71 -0.39 6.77 -3.05
CA ASN A 71 -1.45 6.12 -3.81
C ASN A 71 -1.95 4.88 -3.06
N GLY A 72 -3.05 4.28 -3.52
CA GLY A 72 -3.54 3.02 -2.95
C GLY A 72 -2.57 1.85 -3.10
N ALA A 73 -2.90 0.69 -2.51
CA ALA A 73 -2.02 -0.49 -2.51
C ALA A 73 -1.51 -0.82 -3.92
N SER A 74 -0.30 -1.37 -4.03
CA SER A 74 0.35 -1.60 -5.32
C SER A 74 -0.13 -2.92 -5.94
N GLY A 75 -0.42 -2.93 -7.24
CA GLY A 75 -0.88 -4.11 -7.96
C GLY A 75 0.19 -4.77 -8.84
N GLU A 76 1.43 -4.30 -8.73
CA GLU A 76 2.54 -4.64 -9.61
C GLU A 76 3.10 -6.06 -9.38
N GLY A 77 2.56 -6.82 -8.42
CA GLY A 77 2.85 -8.24 -8.27
C GLY A 77 2.04 -9.16 -9.19
N GLY A 78 1.02 -8.64 -9.90
CA GLY A 78 0.17 -9.45 -10.77
C GLY A 78 -0.56 -10.59 -10.03
N PRO A 79 -1.02 -11.63 -10.74
CA PRO A 79 -1.88 -12.66 -10.17
C PRO A 79 -1.20 -13.55 -9.12
N ASN A 80 0.13 -13.66 -9.16
CA ASN A 80 0.91 -14.61 -8.36
C ASN A 80 1.93 -13.96 -7.42
N GLY A 81 2.00 -12.63 -7.40
CA GLY A 81 3.13 -11.92 -6.79
C GLY A 81 4.37 -12.02 -7.66
N SER A 82 5.45 -11.38 -7.23
CA SER A 82 6.73 -11.43 -7.92
C SER A 82 7.88 -11.46 -6.92
N VAL A 83 8.97 -12.12 -7.29
CA VAL A 83 10.25 -12.06 -6.57
C VAL A 83 11.13 -10.89 -7.02
N ASN A 84 10.75 -10.24 -8.12
CA ASN A 84 11.44 -9.08 -8.68
C ASN A 84 10.43 -8.22 -9.47
N GLU A 85 9.99 -7.10 -8.89
CA GLU A 85 9.04 -6.16 -9.50
C GLU A 85 9.48 -5.66 -10.89
N GLY A 86 10.79 -5.68 -11.19
CA GLY A 86 11.30 -5.40 -12.54
C GLY A 86 10.66 -6.28 -13.63
N LYS A 87 10.21 -7.50 -13.30
CA LYS A 87 9.51 -8.40 -14.22
C LYS A 87 8.18 -7.83 -14.69
N PHE A 88 7.43 -7.18 -13.79
CA PHE A 88 6.15 -6.55 -14.11
C PHE A 88 6.31 -5.48 -15.20
N PHE A 89 7.32 -4.61 -15.06
CA PHE A 89 7.61 -3.57 -16.05
C PHE A 89 8.04 -4.11 -17.42
N ASN A 90 8.44 -5.38 -17.49
CA ASN A 90 8.79 -6.08 -18.72
C ASN A 90 7.67 -7.03 -19.22
N GLY A 91 6.47 -6.96 -18.63
CA GLY A 91 5.31 -7.76 -19.03
C GLY A 91 5.41 -9.24 -18.66
N TYR A 92 6.35 -9.62 -17.79
CA TYR A 92 6.54 -11.00 -17.37
C TYR A 92 5.67 -11.31 -16.14
N ILE A 93 4.91 -12.41 -16.22
CA ILE A 93 4.13 -12.92 -15.09
C ILE A 93 4.92 -14.05 -14.44
N ASP A 94 5.25 -13.89 -13.16
CA ASP A 94 5.89 -14.95 -12.38
C ASP A 94 4.99 -16.18 -12.22
N THR A 95 5.59 -17.35 -12.30
CA THR A 95 4.97 -18.60 -11.86
C THR A 95 5.29 -18.82 -10.38
N VAL A 96 4.39 -19.53 -9.69
CA VAL A 96 4.59 -19.91 -8.28
C VAL A 96 5.79 -20.84 -8.15
N GLU A 97 5.96 -21.80 -9.07
CA GLU A 97 7.10 -22.72 -9.09
C GLU A 97 8.45 -21.99 -9.10
N GLU A 98 8.65 -21.00 -9.97
CA GLU A 98 9.89 -20.23 -10.02
C GLU A 98 10.08 -19.36 -8.78
N SER A 99 8.98 -18.78 -8.29
CA SER A 99 9.02 -17.91 -7.10
C SER A 99 9.35 -18.69 -5.83
N MET A 100 8.89 -19.94 -5.72
CA MET A 100 9.16 -20.81 -4.58
C MET A 100 10.65 -21.15 -4.41
N LYS A 101 11.45 -21.11 -5.48
CA LYS A 101 12.91 -21.27 -5.41
C LYS A 101 13.60 -20.18 -4.58
N LEU A 102 12.95 -19.03 -4.41
CA LEU A 102 13.44 -17.88 -3.64
C LEU A 102 12.63 -17.63 -2.36
N PHE A 103 11.77 -18.57 -1.95
CA PHE A 103 10.86 -18.40 -0.82
C PHE A 103 11.56 -17.93 0.46
N ASP A 104 12.66 -18.58 0.83
CA ASP A 104 13.43 -18.27 2.05
C ASP A 104 14.21 -16.95 1.96
N HIS A 105 14.31 -16.37 0.76
CA HIS A 105 15.01 -15.10 0.50
C HIS A 105 14.05 -13.90 0.43
N LEU A 106 12.73 -14.13 0.45
CA LEU A 106 11.71 -13.08 0.39
C LEU A 106 11.84 -12.11 1.58
N GLY A 107 11.84 -10.81 1.27
CA GLY A 107 12.07 -9.72 2.24
C GLY A 107 13.54 -9.47 2.56
N GLY A 108 14.45 -10.31 2.05
CA GLY A 108 15.90 -10.10 2.13
C GLY A 108 16.44 -9.31 0.93
N PRO A 109 17.73 -8.91 0.98
CA PRO A 109 18.37 -8.09 -0.05
C PRO A 109 18.55 -8.79 -1.41
N GLN A 110 18.23 -10.08 -1.49
CA GLN A 110 18.36 -10.89 -2.71
C GLN A 110 17.08 -10.88 -3.55
N THR A 111 16.00 -10.29 -3.05
CA THR A 111 14.72 -10.19 -3.76
C THR A 111 14.28 -8.74 -3.82
N TYR A 112 13.50 -8.42 -4.86
CA TYR A 112 12.80 -7.15 -4.98
C TYR A 112 11.31 -7.47 -5.11
N ASN A 113 10.78 -8.14 -4.08
CA ASN A 113 9.52 -8.86 -4.18
C ASN A 113 8.28 -7.96 -4.05
N HIS A 114 7.16 -8.46 -4.57
CA HIS A 114 5.87 -7.80 -4.56
C HIS A 114 4.74 -8.80 -4.31
N TYR A 115 3.80 -8.51 -3.42
CA TYR A 115 2.64 -9.38 -3.15
C TYR A 115 1.66 -9.45 -4.33
N PRO A 116 0.86 -10.54 -4.47
CA PRO A 116 -0.16 -10.65 -5.51
C PRO A 116 -1.28 -9.62 -5.38
N ILE A 117 -1.94 -9.30 -6.49
CA ILE A 117 -3.08 -8.38 -6.58
C ILE A 117 -4.25 -8.72 -5.66
N GLY A 118 -4.38 -9.99 -5.23
CA GLY A 118 -5.36 -10.38 -4.23
C GLY A 118 -5.16 -9.65 -2.90
N TRP A 119 -3.90 -9.51 -2.46
CA TRP A 119 -3.55 -8.73 -1.28
C TRP A 119 -3.69 -7.23 -1.52
N ALA A 120 -3.33 -6.73 -2.71
CA ALA A 120 -3.54 -5.32 -3.07
C ALA A 120 -5.02 -4.92 -2.91
N MET A 121 -5.92 -5.72 -3.47
CA MET A 121 -7.36 -5.48 -3.37
C MET A 121 -7.89 -5.68 -1.93
N ALA A 122 -7.35 -6.64 -1.18
CA ALA A 122 -7.70 -6.83 0.23
C ALA A 122 -7.33 -5.59 1.06
N PHE A 123 -6.12 -5.05 0.89
CA PHE A 123 -5.66 -3.85 1.61
C PHE A 123 -6.39 -2.57 1.22
N ASN A 124 -7.00 -2.53 0.02
CA ASN A 124 -7.83 -1.41 -0.42
C ASN A 124 -9.32 -1.57 -0.07
N THR A 125 -9.72 -2.65 0.59
CA THR A 125 -11.14 -2.89 0.90
C THR A 125 -11.74 -1.70 1.67
N PRO A 126 -12.92 -1.18 1.27
CA PRO A 126 -13.89 -1.78 0.33
C PRO A 126 -13.74 -1.33 -1.14
N TYR A 127 -12.70 -0.58 -1.47
CA TYR A 127 -12.53 0.01 -2.79
C TYR A 127 -11.99 -0.98 -3.83
N LYS A 128 -12.39 -0.75 -5.09
CA LYS A 128 -11.97 -1.59 -6.21
C LYS A 128 -10.61 -1.13 -6.75
N LEU A 129 -9.84 -2.09 -7.23
CA LEU A 129 -8.53 -1.91 -7.85
C LEU A 129 -7.50 -1.31 -6.87
N PHE A 130 -6.44 -0.73 -7.43
CA PHE A 130 -5.18 -0.42 -6.76
C PHE A 130 -4.45 0.69 -7.54
N LYS A 131 -3.24 1.04 -7.10
CA LYS A 131 -2.30 1.89 -7.83
C LYS A 131 -2.32 1.63 -9.34
N ARG A 132 -2.07 2.68 -10.14
CA ARG A 132 -2.20 2.75 -11.61
C ARG A 132 -3.62 3.03 -12.11
N TYR A 133 -4.65 2.82 -11.30
CA TYR A 133 -6.05 3.04 -11.70
C TYR A 133 -6.63 4.33 -11.09
N ALA A 134 -6.27 5.48 -11.67
CA ALA A 134 -6.78 6.79 -11.23
C ALA A 134 -8.32 6.96 -11.35
N SER A 135 -8.99 6.06 -12.08
CA SER A 135 -10.44 6.06 -12.26
C SER A 135 -11.21 5.32 -11.15
N HIS A 136 -10.52 4.73 -10.18
CA HIS A 136 -11.11 3.93 -9.11
C HIS A 136 -10.52 4.32 -7.76
N GLU A 137 -11.35 4.26 -6.72
CA GLU A 137 -11.00 4.67 -5.37
C GLU A 137 -9.85 3.83 -4.80
N GLY A 138 -9.70 2.56 -5.18
CA GLY A 138 -8.56 1.76 -4.73
C GLY A 138 -7.22 2.26 -5.26
N GLY A 139 -7.21 3.13 -6.28
CA GLY A 139 -5.99 3.78 -6.76
C GLY A 139 -5.73 5.18 -6.19
N ILE A 140 -6.72 5.83 -5.56
CA ILE A 140 -6.67 7.27 -5.21
C ILE A 140 -7.20 7.62 -3.81
N ALA A 141 -7.87 6.70 -3.12
CA ALA A 141 -8.45 6.92 -1.80
C ALA A 141 -7.51 6.36 -0.73
N ASP A 142 -6.64 7.22 -0.23
CA ASP A 142 -5.58 6.87 0.71
C ASP A 142 -5.93 7.22 2.16
N THR A 143 -5.33 6.47 3.08
CA THR A 143 -5.40 6.82 4.50
C THR A 143 -4.59 8.08 4.74
N ALA A 144 -5.19 9.07 5.41
CA ALA A 144 -4.53 10.28 5.87
C ALA A 144 -4.75 10.47 7.37
N ILE A 145 -3.67 10.68 8.11
CA ILE A 145 -3.67 11.01 9.54
C ILE A 145 -3.05 12.40 9.67
N ILE A 146 -3.74 13.29 10.37
CA ILE A 146 -3.25 14.64 10.69
C ILE A 146 -3.33 14.83 12.19
N SER A 147 -2.22 15.25 12.80
CA SER A 147 -2.12 15.58 14.22
C SER A 147 -1.43 16.92 14.40
N TRP A 148 -1.98 17.77 15.26
CA TRP A 148 -1.33 18.99 15.74
C TRP A 148 -1.88 19.32 17.12
N PRO A 149 -1.21 18.87 18.20
CA PRO A 149 -1.81 18.93 19.55
C PRO A 149 -2.18 20.35 20.00
N ALA A 150 -1.38 21.36 19.67
CA ALA A 150 -1.66 22.74 20.06
C ALA A 150 -2.71 23.45 19.18
N GLY A 151 -2.97 22.99 17.95
CA GLY A 151 -3.78 23.71 16.97
C GLY A 151 -5.04 22.99 16.47
N ILE A 152 -5.17 21.69 16.70
CA ILE A 152 -6.37 20.91 16.38
C ILE A 152 -7.03 20.47 17.68
N THR A 153 -8.25 20.96 17.94
CA THR A 153 -9.02 20.61 19.15
C THR A 153 -9.62 19.21 19.13
N ALA A 154 -9.74 18.63 17.94
CA ALA A 154 -10.28 17.28 17.74
C ALA A 154 -9.18 16.22 17.92
N HIS A 155 -9.42 15.24 18.77
CA HIS A 155 -8.49 14.14 19.04
C HIS A 155 -9.20 12.79 18.92
N GLY A 156 -8.63 11.87 18.14
CA GLY A 156 -9.20 10.53 17.93
C GLY A 156 -10.49 10.50 17.08
N GLU A 157 -10.80 11.59 16.36
CA GLU A 157 -11.97 11.67 15.48
C GLU A 157 -11.67 11.15 14.07
N VAL A 158 -12.62 10.40 13.50
CA VAL A 158 -12.60 10.01 12.08
C VAL A 158 -13.43 11.00 11.29
N ARG A 159 -12.94 11.39 10.10
CA ARG A 159 -13.64 12.27 9.16
C ARG A 159 -13.81 11.58 7.82
N ASP A 160 -15.00 11.74 7.24
CA ASP A 160 -15.41 11.18 5.95
C ASP A 160 -15.46 12.22 4.83
N ASN A 161 -14.98 13.45 5.11
CA ASN A 161 -14.84 14.49 4.10
C ASN A 161 -13.78 14.10 3.07
N TYR A 162 -14.12 14.30 1.81
CA TYR A 162 -13.16 14.17 0.73
C TYR A 162 -12.12 15.30 0.80
N VAL A 163 -10.84 14.95 0.80
CA VAL A 163 -9.71 15.87 0.79
C VAL A 163 -8.75 15.44 -0.33
N ASN A 164 -8.18 16.41 -1.05
CA ASN A 164 -7.12 16.13 -2.00
C ASN A 164 -5.75 16.47 -1.40
N VAL A 165 -4.69 15.77 -1.81
CA VAL A 165 -3.33 16.09 -1.39
C VAL A 165 -2.93 17.56 -1.68
N ALA A 166 -3.51 18.18 -2.71
CA ALA A 166 -3.32 19.60 -3.02
C ALA A 166 -3.87 20.54 -1.93
N ASP A 167 -4.81 20.07 -1.11
CA ASP A 167 -5.36 20.81 0.02
C ASP A 167 -4.43 20.79 1.24
N ILE A 168 -3.40 19.94 1.26
CA ILE A 168 -2.39 19.92 2.33
C ILE A 168 -1.43 21.10 2.16
N THR A 169 -1.04 21.45 0.93
CA THR A 169 -0.04 22.51 0.68
C THR A 169 -0.59 23.92 0.85
N ARG A 170 -1.88 24.16 0.57
CA ARG A 170 -2.50 25.48 0.73
C ARG A 170 -2.47 26.00 2.19
N PRO A 171 -2.86 25.21 3.21
CA PRO A 171 -2.78 25.61 4.63
C PRO A 171 -1.36 25.98 5.08
N PHE A 172 -0.33 25.27 4.60
CA PHE A 172 1.04 25.57 4.99
C PHE A 172 1.47 26.98 4.56
N THR A 173 1.05 27.47 3.39
CA THR A 173 1.36 28.86 2.99
C THR A 173 0.70 29.92 3.86
N SER A 174 -0.42 29.62 4.51
CA SER A 174 -1.10 30.55 5.42
C SER A 174 -0.57 30.54 6.86
N CYS A 175 0.20 29.52 7.25
CA CYS A 175 0.85 29.44 8.57
C CYS A 175 2.21 30.17 8.62
N TRP A 176 2.67 30.69 7.48
CA TRP A 176 3.93 31.44 7.34
C TRP A 176 3.70 32.94 7.02
N VAL A 177 2.49 33.46 7.24
CA VAL A 177 2.15 34.89 7.11
C VAL A 177 1.58 35.41 8.42
#